data_AF-A0A817DSZ8-F1
#
_entry.id   AF-A0A817DSZ8-F1
#
_cell.length_a   1.000
_cell.length_b   1.000
_cell.length_c   1.000
_cell.angle_alpha   90.00
_cell.angle_beta   90.00
_cell.angle_gamma   90.00
#
_symmetry.space_group_name_H-M   'P 1'
#
loop_
_entity.id
_entity.type
_entity.pdbx_description
1 polymer ?
#
loop_
_entity_poly.entity_id
_entity_poly.type
_entity_poly.pdbx_seq_one_letter_code
_entity_poly.pdbx_strand_id
1 'polypeptide(L)' 'MSPFSLTMNTLREVAIRFIETMCPDQDIKLLHKRILLFRYEPSSYSMIIPLNPRDILVPDTIVEVVISLI' A
#
# COMPACT_ATOMS: atom_id res chain seq x y z
N MET A 1 -7.53 -5.65 23.24
CA MET A 1 -7.63 -4.57 22.25
C MET A 1 -7.20 -5.17 20.92
N SER A 2 -8.11 -5.21 19.93
CA SER A 2 -7.83 -5.83 18.63
C SER A 2 -6.62 -5.15 17.97
N PRO A 3 -5.61 -5.89 17.48
CA PRO A 3 -4.49 -5.29 16.78
C PRO A 3 -5.05 -4.59 15.55
N PHE A 4 -4.84 -3.27 15.48
CA PHE A 4 -5.02 -2.40 14.32
C PHE A 4 -5.85 -3.00 13.19
N SER A 5 -7.12 -2.63 13.08
CA SER A 5 -7.88 -2.84 11.84
C SER A 5 -7.12 -2.12 10.72
N LEU A 6 -6.30 -2.86 9.98
CA LEU A 6 -5.54 -2.36 8.85
C LEU A 6 -6.55 -1.96 7.78
N THR A 7 -6.66 -0.66 7.56
CA THR A 7 -7.49 -0.09 6.51
C THR A 7 -6.57 0.32 5.37
N MET A 8 -7.13 0.54 4.18
CA MET A 8 -6.37 1.12 3.08
C MET A 8 -5.68 2.43 3.49
N ASN A 9 -6.32 3.25 4.32
CA ASN A 9 -5.75 4.52 4.77
C ASN A 9 -4.52 4.31 5.65
N THR A 10 -4.61 3.43 6.65
CA THR A 10 -3.47 3.16 7.54
C THR A 10 -2.32 2.47 6.80
N LEU A 11 -2.60 1.58 5.85
CA LEU A 11 -1.58 1.00 4.97
C LEU A 11 -0.92 2.05 4.07
N ARG A 12 -1.71 2.98 3.52
CA ARG A 12 -1.19 4.07 2.72
C ARG A 12 -0.26 4.97 3.54
N GLU A 13 -0.63 5.32 4.76
CA GLU A 13 0.22 6.10 5.67
C GLU A 13 1.54 5.37 5.98
N VAL A 14 1.49 4.07 6.25
CA VAL A 14 2.69 3.25 6.47
C VAL A 14 3.58 3.23 5.23
N ALA A 15 3.01 3.05 4.04
CA ALA A 15 3.74 3.06 2.78
C ALA A 15 4.40 4.42 2.48
N ILE A 16 3.69 5.52 2.75
CA ILE A 16 4.22 6.88 2.63
C ILE A 16 5.44 7.05 3.53
N ARG A 17 5.29 6.73 4.83
CA ARG A 17 6.40 6.85 5.81
C ARG A 17 7.60 6.00 5.43
N PHE A 18 7.37 4.79 4.91
CA PHE A 18 8.42 3.91 4.43
C PHE A 18 9.21 4.56 3.28
N ILE A 19 8.53 5.09 2.27
CA ILE A 19 9.16 5.75 1.12
C ILE A 19 9.92 7.00 1.55
N GLU A 20 9.32 7.83 2.41
CA GLU A 20 9.98 9.05 2.94
C GLU A 20 11.25 8.73 3.73
N THR A 21 11.27 7.59 4.43
CA THR A 21 12.44 7.13 5.17
C THR A 21 13.54 6.60 4.25
N MET A 22 13.17 5.83 3.22
CA MET A 22 14.11 5.19 2.29
C MET A 22 14.66 6.14 1.23
N CYS A 23 13.91 7.19 0.88
CA CYS A 23 14.27 8.14 -0.17
C CYS A 23 14.13 9.59 0.35
N PRO A 24 15.09 10.07 1.16
CA PRO A 24 15.01 11.39 1.80
C PRO A 24 15.24 12.57 0.84
N ASP A 25 15.71 12.30 -0.39
CA ASP A 25 15.98 13.33 -1.38
C ASP A 25 14.73 14.14 -1.74
N GLN A 26 14.89 15.46 -1.80
CA GLN A 26 13.76 16.38 -1.89
C GLN A 26 12.99 16.27 -3.23
N ASP A 27 13.65 15.84 -4.29
CA ASP A 27 13.03 15.65 -5.61
C ASP A 27 12.08 14.42 -5.64
N ILE A 28 12.23 13.51 -4.69
CA ILE A 28 11.39 12.33 -4.49
C ILE A 28 10.17 12.63 -3.60
N LYS A 29 10.06 13.84 -3.02
CA LYS A 29 8.98 14.23 -2.09
C LYS A 29 7.57 14.17 -2.66
N LEU A 30 7.38 13.91 -3.95
CA LEU A 30 6.06 13.69 -4.55
C LEU A 30 5.78 12.22 -4.91
N LEU A 31 6.75 11.30 -4.75
CA LEU A 31 6.53 9.87 -5.02
C LEU A 31 5.43 9.29 -4.13
N HIS A 32 5.28 9.81 -2.91
CA HIS A 32 4.21 9.41 -2.01
C HIS A 32 2.81 9.68 -2.59
N LYS A 33 2.67 10.72 -3.43
CA LYS A 33 1.42 11.04 -4.13
C LYS A 33 1.13 10.05 -5.26
N ARG A 34 2.16 9.35 -5.74
CA ARG A 34 2.10 8.36 -6.82
C ARG A 34 2.01 6.91 -6.31
N ILE A 35 1.81 6.73 -5.01
CA ILE A 35 1.61 5.40 -4.41
C ILE A 35 0.26 4.84 -4.86
N LEU A 36 0.34 3.64 -5.42
CA LEU A 36 -0.76 2.75 -5.71
C LEU A 36 -0.61 1.52 -4.81
N LEU A 37 -1.73 1.05 -4.25
CA LEU A 37 -1.76 -0.15 -3.43
C LEU A 37 -2.54 -1.23 -4.17
N PHE A 38 -1.98 -2.43 -4.18
CA PHE A 38 -2.62 -3.60 -4.78
C PHE A 38 -2.64 -4.74 -3.76
N ARG A 39 -3.63 -5.61 -3.83
CA ARG A 39 -3.64 -6.88 -3.12
C ARG A 39 -3.59 -8.03 -4.09
N TYR A 40 -3.00 -9.14 -3.66
CA TYR A 40 -3.14 -10.39 -4.38
C TYR A 40 -4.55 -10.95 -4.22
N GLU A 41 -5.06 -11.56 -5.29
CA GLU A 41 -6.28 -12.35 -5.18
C GLU A 41 -6.00 -13.64 -4.38
N PRO A 42 -6.78 -13.96 -3.33
CA PRO A 42 -6.49 -15.12 -2.48
C PRO A 42 -6.44 -16.46 -3.22
N SER A 43 -7.24 -16.60 -4.29
CA SER A 43 -7.30 -17.79 -5.12
C SER A 43 -6.25 -17.82 -6.24
N SER A 44 -5.51 -16.73 -6.46
CA SER A 44 -4.56 -16.61 -7.55
C SER A 44 -3.43 -15.63 -7.21
N TYR A 45 -2.27 -16.17 -6.88
CA TYR A 45 -1.06 -15.37 -6.60
C TYR A 45 -0.48 -14.67 -7.84
N SER A 46 -1.03 -14.91 -9.04
CA SER A 46 -0.62 -14.18 -10.25
C SER A 46 -1.49 -12.96 -10.54
N MET A 47 -2.60 -12.79 -9.82
CA MET A 47 -3.52 -11.68 -10.03
C MET A 47 -3.39 -10.65 -8.91
N ILE A 48 -3.04 -9.43 -9.31
CA ILE A 48 -3.04 -8.25 -8.43
C ILE A 48 -4.24 -7.37 -8.74
N ILE A 49 -4.93 -6.93 -7.69
CA ILE A 49 -6.16 -6.14 -7.77
C ILE A 49 -5.93 -4.82 -7.02
N PRO A 50 -6.32 -3.65 -7.58
CA PRO A 50 -6.22 -2.38 -6.87
C PRO A 50 -6.96 -2.44 -5.53
N LEU A 51 -6.31 -1.98 -4.46
CA LEU A 51 -6.93 -1.92 -3.14
C LEU A 51 -8.03 -0.83 -3.13
N ASN A 52 -9.24 -1.21 -2.72
CA ASN A 52 -10.34 -0.26 -2.56
C ASN A 52 -10.45 0.22 -1.10
N PRO A 53 -10.85 1.48 -0.82
CA PRO A 53 -11.10 1.92 0.55
C PRO A 53 -12.13 1.08 1.30
N ARG A 54 -13.04 0.40 0.59
CA ARG A 54 -14.08 -0.48 1.17
C ARG A 54 -13.63 -1.92 1.31
N ASP A 55 -12.43 -2.28 0.83
CA ASP A 55 -11.94 -3.65 0.94
C ASP A 55 -11.70 -3.98 2.41
N ILE A 56 -12.24 -5.13 2.82
CA ILE A 56 -11.95 -5.73 4.12
C ILE A 56 -10.67 -6.54 3.95
N LEU A 57 -9.60 -6.09 4.59
CA LEU A 57 -8.33 -6.81 4.59
C LEU A 57 -8.38 -7.87 5.69
N VAL A 58 -8.20 -9.12 5.26
CA VAL A 58 -8.12 -10.26 6.16
C VAL A 58 -6.66 -10.51 6.56
N PRO A 59 -6.40 -11.20 7.68
CA PRO A 59 -5.05 -11.65 8.01
C PRO A 59 -4.39 -12.36 6.81
N ASP A 60 -3.07 -12.23 6.70
CA ASP A 60 -2.23 -12.78 5.61
C ASP A 60 -2.49 -12.20 4.21
N THR A 61 -3.30 -11.14 4.08
CA THR A 61 -3.42 -10.40 2.81
C THR A 61 -2.08 -9.79 2.45
N ILE A 62 -1.51 -10.20 1.30
CA ILE A 62 -0.30 -9.61 0.75
C ILE A 62 -0.70 -8.34 -0.01
N VAL A 63 -0.12 -7.22 0.39
CA VAL A 63 -0.31 -5.91 -0.24
C VAL A 63 0.99 -5.45 -0.87
N GLU A 64 0.94 -5.08 -2.14
CA GLU A 64 2.05 -4.47 -2.84
C GLU A 64 1.93 -2.94 -2.87
N VAL A 65 3.04 -2.28 -2.61
CA VAL A 65 3.20 -0.83 -2.75
C VAL A 65 3.91 -0.57 -4.08
N VAL A 66 3.19 0.03 -5.02
CA VAL A 66 3.71 0.36 -6.36
C VAL A 66 3.82 1.88 -6.49
N ILE A 67 4.96 2.35 -6.99
CA ILE A 67 5.18 3.78 -7.30
C ILE A 67 5.09 3.95 -8.81
N SER A 68 4.12 4.73 -9.28
CA SER A 68 4.02 5.07 -10.70
C SER A 68 5.02 6.17 -11.06
N LEU A 69 5.92 5.90 -12.01
CA LEU A 69 6.92 6.87 -12.49
C LEU A 69 6.47 7.70 -13.71
N ILE A 70 5.29 7.36 -14.25
CA ILE A 70 4.69 8.01 -15.43
C ILE A 70 4.22 9.42 -15.09
#